data_AF-A0A368S8I0-F1
#
_entry.id   AF-A0A368S8I0-F1
#
_cell.length_a   1.000
_cell.length_b   1.000
_cell.length_c   1.000
_cell.angle_alpha   90.00
_cell.angle_beta   90.00
_cell.angle_gamma   90.00
#
_symmetry.space_group_name_H-M   'P 1'
#
loop_
_entity.id
_entity.type
_entity.pdbx_description
1 polymer ?
#
loop_
_entity_poly.entity_id
_entity_poly.type
_entity_poly.pdbx_seq_one_letter_code
_entity_poly.pdbx_strand_id
1 'polypeptide(L)'
;MANLVQSNGGGEKLHTDSLHLYNNQPSGFPKKAKYGEDVIVGVVDTAIWPESRSFDDDGYGPVLRRWRRVCQAGEVFNATCCNRKLIGARWYSGAAPGGNGEDASPRDGVGHGTHTASTAARRAGAGREPRWRRRPAGSGRWRGAVGVPRARVAVYKACVGGECGDAEVLVAVEDAVHGGVDVLSLSLGGSSGEEIPGTLHAVRGASPSCSPPGTTGPCRRRCSEKALESVNITGKVVLCSAPTEAAASPPAHAVFGTILRVVAGRGRGLIFAQYTTNLLDLLDTCDGYMPCVLVNYEVARRISSYAGGARSPVVRIHSSASVAGDGVLAPRVAAFSSRGPSAQFPAILKPDIAAPGASILAAKGDSYVFMSGTSMACPRVSAVVALLKSVHPDWSPAMIKSAIVTTGKHSL
;
A
#
# COMPACT_ATOMS: atom_id res chain seq x y z
N MET A 1 -0.25 14.34 -36.53
CA MET A 1 0.00 13.14 -35.72
C MET A 1 1.11 13.45 -34.74
N ALA A 2 0.81 13.65 -33.45
CA ALA A 2 1.85 13.83 -32.44
C ALA A 2 2.25 12.45 -31.92
N ASN A 3 3.35 11.92 -32.42
CA ASN A 3 4.02 10.76 -31.86
C ASN A 3 4.69 11.19 -30.55
N LEU A 4 4.05 10.86 -29.42
CA LEU A 4 4.70 10.90 -28.12
C LEU A 4 5.06 9.45 -27.77
N VAL A 5 6.34 9.25 -27.43
CA VAL A 5 7.07 8.00 -27.17
C VAL A 5 7.74 7.41 -28.42
N GLN A 6 8.92 7.96 -28.74
CA GLN A 6 9.96 7.21 -29.44
C GLN A 6 10.49 6.14 -28.48
N SER A 7 10.30 4.88 -28.86
CA SER A 7 11.02 3.75 -28.27
C SER A 7 12.45 3.73 -28.80
N ASN A 8 13.42 3.71 -27.90
CA ASN A 8 14.71 3.09 -28.18
C ASN A 8 14.86 1.89 -27.26
N GLY A 9 15.17 0.75 -27.88
CA GLY A 9 15.14 -0.60 -27.33
C GLY A 9 16.18 -0.88 -26.23
N GLY A 10 15.92 -1.98 -25.52
CA GLY A 10 16.77 -2.56 -24.49
C GLY A 10 15.90 -3.24 -23.42
N GLY A 11 15.88 -4.58 -23.44
CA GLY A 11 14.98 -5.44 -22.65
C GLY A 11 15.13 -5.38 -21.12
N GLU A 12 14.14 -5.99 -20.45
CA GLU A 12 14.08 -6.30 -19.00
C GLU A 12 14.35 -5.14 -18.02
N LYS A 13 13.35 -4.25 -17.81
CA LYS A 13 13.34 -3.37 -16.62
C LYS A 13 12.84 -4.14 -15.40
N LEU A 14 13.77 -4.63 -14.58
CA LEU A 14 13.53 -5.23 -13.26
C LEU A 14 12.97 -4.18 -12.29
N HIS A 15 11.90 -4.51 -11.56
CA HIS A 15 11.55 -3.72 -10.37
C HIS A 15 12.55 -4.03 -9.25
N THR A 16 13.45 -3.09 -9.03
CA THR A 16 14.53 -3.14 -8.04
C THR A 16 13.99 -2.89 -6.62
N ASP A 17 14.67 -3.44 -5.62
CA ASP A 17 14.46 -3.08 -4.23
C ASP A 17 14.78 -1.60 -4.00
N SER A 18 13.73 -0.79 -3.86
CA SER A 18 13.82 0.67 -3.68
C SER A 18 14.43 1.10 -2.35
N LEU A 19 14.58 0.17 -1.38
CA LEU A 19 15.34 0.42 -0.15
C LEU A 19 16.80 -0.05 -0.27
N HIS A 20 17.18 -0.66 -1.40
CA HIS A 20 18.52 -1.18 -1.64
C HIS A 20 19.02 -2.19 -0.58
N LEU A 21 18.13 -2.81 0.19
CA LEU A 21 18.47 -3.82 1.19
C LEU A 21 19.22 -4.98 0.52
N TYR A 22 18.76 -5.39 -0.66
CA TYR A 22 19.23 -6.60 -1.34
C TYR A 22 20.09 -6.35 -2.59
N ASN A 23 20.72 -5.18 -2.73
CA ASN A 23 21.66 -4.94 -3.83
C ASN A 23 22.82 -5.97 -3.78
N ASN A 24 23.30 -6.41 -4.96
CA ASN A 24 24.31 -7.45 -5.22
C ASN A 24 25.70 -7.19 -4.58
N GLN A 25 25.76 -7.07 -3.26
CA GLN A 25 27.01 -6.99 -2.51
C GLN A 25 27.23 -8.31 -1.78
N PRO A 26 28.40 -8.97 -1.95
CA PRO A 26 28.69 -10.27 -1.38
C PRO A 26 28.55 -10.31 0.16
N SER A 27 28.67 -9.16 0.84
CA SER A 27 28.65 -8.95 2.29
C SER A 27 27.51 -8.03 2.79
N GLY A 28 26.42 -7.89 2.03
CA GLY A 28 25.31 -6.97 2.33
C GLY A 28 24.62 -7.19 3.68
N PHE A 29 24.04 -6.12 4.25
CA PHE A 29 23.36 -6.10 5.55
C PHE A 29 22.35 -7.25 5.77
N PRO A 30 21.52 -7.67 4.79
CA PRO A 30 20.63 -8.81 5.01
C PRO A 30 21.32 -10.14 5.23
N LYS A 31 22.52 -10.37 4.68
CA LYS A 31 23.28 -11.59 4.98
C LYS A 31 23.77 -11.61 6.43
N LYS A 32 24.24 -10.47 6.94
CA LYS A 32 24.61 -10.32 8.37
C LYS A 32 23.41 -10.58 9.28
N ALA A 33 22.24 -10.10 8.89
CA ALA A 33 20.97 -10.36 9.57
C ALA A 33 20.41 -11.78 9.35
N LYS A 34 21.11 -12.67 8.63
CA LYS A 34 20.59 -13.97 8.15
C LYS A 34 19.18 -13.88 7.54
N TYR A 35 18.89 -12.77 6.86
CA TYR A 35 17.60 -12.47 6.27
C TYR A 35 16.42 -12.51 7.27
N GLY A 36 16.71 -12.36 8.57
CA GLY A 36 15.78 -12.38 9.69
C GLY A 36 15.36 -13.76 10.20
N GLU A 37 16.13 -14.82 9.93
CA GLU A 37 15.80 -16.20 10.31
C GLU A 37 15.38 -16.40 11.78
N ASP A 38 16.01 -15.63 12.67
CA ASP A 38 15.81 -15.70 14.13
C ASP A 38 14.86 -14.62 14.67
N VAL A 39 14.07 -13.97 13.82
CA VAL A 39 13.17 -12.86 14.18
C VAL A 39 11.71 -13.20 13.87
N ILE A 40 10.83 -12.80 14.79
CA ILE A 40 9.37 -12.95 14.71
C ILE A 40 8.75 -11.57 14.47
N VAL A 41 8.09 -11.41 13.33
CA VAL A 41 7.30 -10.23 12.99
C VAL A 41 5.83 -10.52 13.32
N GLY A 42 5.29 -9.79 14.30
CA GLY A 42 3.87 -9.78 14.62
C GLY A 42 3.13 -8.80 13.70
N VAL A 43 1.94 -9.17 13.25
CA VAL A 43 1.08 -8.32 12.41
C VAL A 43 -0.31 -8.26 13.04
N VAL A 44 -0.73 -7.06 13.46
CA VAL A 44 -2.10 -6.81 13.93
C VAL A 44 -2.87 -6.11 12.82
N ASP A 45 -3.87 -6.80 12.26
CA ASP A 45 -4.54 -6.39 11.02
C ASP A 45 -5.87 -7.19 10.81
N THR A 46 -6.38 -7.26 9.59
CA THR A 46 -7.55 -8.07 9.17
C THR A 46 -7.27 -9.57 9.04
N ALA A 47 -6.22 -10.08 9.73
CA ALA A 47 -5.77 -11.47 9.73
C ALA A 47 -4.86 -11.91 8.55
N ILE A 48 -4.88 -13.21 8.17
CA ILE A 48 -4.04 -13.74 7.08
C ILE A 48 -4.75 -14.76 6.16
N TRP A 49 -4.26 -14.86 4.91
CA TRP A 49 -4.53 -15.96 3.98
C TRP A 49 -3.37 -16.97 4.00
N PRO A 50 -3.46 -18.05 4.81
CA PRO A 50 -2.30 -18.91 5.11
C PRO A 50 -1.76 -19.69 3.90
N GLU A 51 -2.60 -20.05 2.95
CA GLU A 51 -2.23 -20.80 1.74
C GLU A 51 -1.58 -19.92 0.65
N SER A 52 -1.36 -18.64 0.94
CA SER A 52 -0.62 -17.78 0.02
C SER A 52 0.83 -18.23 -0.04
N ARG A 53 1.37 -18.36 -1.26
CA ARG A 53 2.80 -18.70 -1.48
C ARG A 53 3.78 -17.77 -0.76
N SER A 54 3.32 -16.58 -0.36
CA SER A 54 4.12 -15.66 0.47
C SER A 54 4.49 -16.23 1.85
N PHE A 55 3.70 -17.20 2.34
CA PHE A 55 3.81 -17.80 3.66
C PHE A 55 4.13 -19.30 3.63
N ASP A 56 4.58 -19.82 2.48
CA ASP A 56 5.16 -21.16 2.40
C ASP A 56 6.39 -21.26 3.31
N ASP A 57 6.60 -22.43 3.92
CA ASP A 57 7.67 -22.66 4.88
C ASP A 57 8.80 -23.56 4.34
N ASP A 58 8.84 -23.76 3.03
CA ASP A 58 9.94 -24.43 2.33
C ASP A 58 11.29 -23.80 2.71
N GLY A 59 12.20 -24.65 3.17
CA GLY A 59 13.55 -24.26 3.55
C GLY A 59 13.65 -23.57 4.91
N TYR A 60 12.60 -23.58 5.73
CA TYR A 60 12.64 -23.10 7.12
C TYR A 60 12.98 -24.22 8.11
N GLY A 61 13.87 -23.92 9.07
CA GLY A 61 14.13 -24.78 10.23
C GLY A 61 12.94 -24.82 11.22
N PRO A 62 13.07 -25.61 12.31
CA PRO A 62 12.05 -25.68 13.36
C PRO A 62 11.72 -24.29 13.94
N VAL A 63 10.54 -24.14 14.52
CA VAL A 63 10.11 -22.91 15.18
C VAL A 63 10.98 -22.65 16.40
N LEU A 64 11.28 -21.37 16.68
CA LEU A 64 12.14 -20.95 17.78
C LEU A 64 11.58 -21.45 19.12
N ARG A 65 12.44 -22.05 19.96
CA ARG A 65 12.03 -22.60 21.27
C ARG A 65 11.42 -21.55 22.21
N ARG A 66 11.80 -20.28 22.04
CA ARG A 66 11.26 -19.15 22.82
C ARG A 66 9.81 -18.78 22.44
N TRP A 67 9.34 -19.20 21.27
CA TRP A 67 8.01 -18.86 20.79
C TRP A 67 6.93 -19.67 21.50
N ARG A 68 5.94 -18.98 22.07
CA ARG A 68 4.74 -19.61 22.62
C ARG A 68 3.73 -19.82 21.49
N ARG A 69 3.84 -20.97 20.81
CA ARG A 69 3.02 -21.28 19.62
C ARG A 69 1.52 -21.29 19.96
N VAL A 70 0.79 -20.31 19.42
CA VAL A 70 -0.68 -20.31 19.42
C VAL A 70 -1.17 -20.22 17.97
N CYS A 71 -1.86 -21.27 17.52
CA CYS A 71 -2.60 -21.28 16.27
C CYS A 71 -4.07 -21.51 16.60
N GLN A 72 -4.78 -20.42 16.87
CA GLN A 72 -6.16 -20.44 17.31
C GLN A 72 -7.06 -20.89 16.16
N ALA A 73 -7.79 -21.98 16.37
CA ALA A 73 -8.76 -22.45 15.39
C ALA A 73 -9.99 -21.53 15.34
N GLY A 74 -10.73 -21.62 14.24
CA GLY A 74 -11.99 -20.95 14.00
C GLY A 74 -12.62 -21.42 12.69
N GLU A 75 -13.63 -20.72 12.22
CA GLU A 75 -14.27 -21.02 10.92
C GLU A 75 -13.26 -20.99 9.78
N VAL A 76 -13.23 -22.08 8.99
CA VAL A 76 -12.35 -22.22 7.80
C VAL A 76 -10.85 -22.02 8.12
N PHE A 77 -10.45 -22.18 9.40
CA PHE A 77 -9.08 -22.04 9.86
C PHE A 77 -8.80 -23.02 10.99
N ASN A 78 -7.92 -23.99 10.77
CA ASN A 78 -7.57 -25.00 11.77
C ASN A 78 -6.12 -24.82 12.26
N ALA A 79 -5.71 -25.62 13.25
CA ALA A 79 -4.35 -25.55 13.79
C ALA A 79 -3.25 -25.89 12.77
N THR A 80 -3.58 -26.59 11.67
CA THR A 80 -2.62 -26.93 10.61
C THR A 80 -2.41 -25.81 9.59
N CYS A 81 -3.22 -24.74 9.64
CA CYS A 81 -3.00 -23.52 8.86
C CYS A 81 -1.69 -22.80 9.25
N CYS A 82 -1.21 -22.97 10.49
CA CYS A 82 0.11 -22.47 10.89
C CYS A 82 1.20 -23.49 10.54
N ASN A 83 2.27 -23.02 9.92
CA ASN A 83 3.43 -23.81 9.51
C ASN A 83 4.71 -23.25 10.15
N ARG A 84 5.89 -23.54 9.58
CA ARG A 84 7.13 -22.95 10.12
C ARG A 84 7.31 -21.49 9.72
N LYS A 85 6.65 -20.96 8.69
CA LYS A 85 6.71 -19.54 8.30
C LYS A 85 5.67 -18.71 9.07
N LEU A 86 4.40 -19.08 8.96
CA LEU A 86 3.28 -18.58 9.77
C LEU A 86 3.23 -19.38 11.07
N ILE A 87 3.90 -18.90 12.11
CA ILE A 87 4.11 -19.65 13.36
C ILE A 87 3.03 -19.43 14.40
N GLY A 88 2.16 -18.44 14.21
CA GLY A 88 1.02 -18.20 15.09
C GLY A 88 -0.05 -17.36 14.44
N ALA A 89 -1.28 -17.59 14.87
CA ALA A 89 -2.46 -16.90 14.39
C ALA A 89 -3.50 -16.84 15.52
N ARG A 90 -3.94 -15.63 15.84
CA ARG A 90 -4.98 -15.37 16.85
C ARG A 90 -6.02 -14.43 16.28
N TRP A 91 -7.22 -14.46 16.86
CA TRP A 91 -8.31 -13.57 16.50
C TRP A 91 -9.10 -13.17 17.74
N TYR A 92 -9.57 -11.93 17.73
CA TYR A 92 -10.23 -11.29 18.87
C TYR A 92 -11.62 -10.84 18.44
N SER A 93 -12.63 -11.40 19.09
CA SER A 93 -14.04 -11.15 18.79
C SER A 93 -14.62 -10.15 19.77
N GLY A 94 -14.33 -8.86 19.56
CA GLY A 94 -15.10 -7.79 20.20
C GLY A 94 -16.29 -7.41 19.34
N ALA A 95 -17.50 -7.67 19.86
CA ALA A 95 -18.76 -7.09 19.41
C ALA A 95 -19.47 -7.60 18.12
N ALA A 96 -19.01 -8.65 17.42
CA ALA A 96 -19.90 -9.38 16.50
C ALA A 96 -19.37 -10.77 16.10
N PRO A 97 -19.94 -11.88 16.63
CA PRO A 97 -19.88 -13.16 15.93
C PRO A 97 -20.72 -13.04 14.66
N GLY A 98 -20.10 -13.11 13.48
CA GLY A 98 -20.80 -13.24 12.19
C GLY A 98 -21.58 -12.02 11.69
N GLY A 99 -21.50 -10.85 12.33
CA GLY A 99 -22.34 -9.68 12.00
C GLY A 99 -22.09 -9.05 10.62
N ASN A 100 -20.89 -9.23 10.05
CA ASN A 100 -20.50 -8.63 8.77
C ASN A 100 -20.18 -9.66 7.67
N GLY A 101 -20.49 -10.95 7.89
CA GLY A 101 -20.17 -12.02 6.94
C GLY A 101 -18.68 -12.42 6.86
N GLU A 102 -17.89 -12.07 7.87
CA GLU A 102 -16.50 -12.56 8.02
C GLU A 102 -16.42 -13.76 8.94
N ASP A 103 -15.52 -14.69 8.62
CA ASP A 103 -15.24 -15.88 9.42
C ASP A 103 -14.75 -15.51 10.82
N ALA A 104 -15.31 -16.20 11.83
CA ALA A 104 -14.90 -16.17 13.23
C ALA A 104 -13.58 -16.94 13.40
N SER A 105 -12.51 -16.43 12.79
CA SER A 105 -11.20 -17.06 12.75
C SER A 105 -10.09 -16.09 12.32
N PRO A 106 -8.80 -16.51 12.36
CA PRO A 106 -7.68 -15.75 11.80
C PRO A 106 -7.65 -15.74 10.25
N ARG A 107 -8.73 -16.11 9.58
CA ARG A 107 -8.88 -16.01 8.13
C ARG A 107 -9.07 -14.56 7.71
N ASP A 108 -8.28 -14.14 6.71
CA ASP A 108 -8.43 -12.83 6.08
C ASP A 108 -9.43 -12.88 4.92
N GLY A 109 -10.63 -12.36 5.16
CA GLY A 109 -11.66 -12.15 4.14
C GLY A 109 -11.50 -10.84 3.36
N VAL A 110 -10.78 -9.86 3.91
CA VAL A 110 -10.63 -8.50 3.34
C VAL A 110 -9.41 -8.43 2.41
N GLY A 111 -8.30 -9.02 2.84
CA GLY A 111 -7.03 -9.08 2.15
C GLY A 111 -5.98 -8.05 2.59
N HIS A 112 -6.34 -7.09 3.45
CA HIS A 112 -5.41 -6.04 3.90
C HIS A 112 -4.28 -6.63 4.76
N GLY A 113 -4.62 -7.47 5.75
CA GLY A 113 -3.64 -8.15 6.60
C GLY A 113 -2.71 -9.09 5.85
N THR A 114 -3.22 -9.83 4.86
CA THR A 114 -2.39 -10.65 3.95
C THR A 114 -1.39 -9.78 3.18
N HIS A 115 -1.81 -8.59 2.73
CA HIS A 115 -0.98 -7.66 1.97
C HIS A 115 0.10 -7.03 2.83
N THR A 116 -0.24 -6.57 4.03
CA THR A 116 0.71 -5.97 4.99
C THR A 116 1.71 -7.02 5.49
N ALA A 117 1.24 -8.22 5.86
CA ALA A 117 2.11 -9.31 6.32
C ALA A 117 3.10 -9.77 5.24
N SER A 118 2.65 -9.90 3.99
CA SER A 118 3.54 -10.26 2.88
C SER A 118 4.47 -9.10 2.49
N THR A 119 4.07 -7.84 2.66
CA THR A 119 4.99 -6.70 2.51
C THR A 119 6.11 -6.74 3.56
N ALA A 120 5.80 -7.11 4.80
CA ALA A 120 6.77 -7.18 5.88
C ALA A 120 7.75 -8.35 5.76
N ALA A 121 7.23 -9.53 5.43
CA ALA A 121 7.99 -10.78 5.58
C ALA A 121 7.62 -11.84 4.53
N ARG A 122 7.37 -11.48 3.26
CA ARG A 122 7.17 -12.48 2.20
C ARG A 122 8.39 -13.38 2.02
N ARG A 123 8.17 -14.69 1.89
CA ARG A 123 9.22 -15.67 1.53
C ARG A 123 10.00 -15.25 0.26
N ALA A 124 11.32 -15.44 0.26
CA ALA A 124 12.12 -15.24 -0.94
C ALA A 124 11.62 -16.11 -2.11
N GLY A 125 11.40 -15.49 -3.27
CA GLY A 125 10.93 -16.19 -4.47
C GLY A 125 9.40 -16.28 -4.62
N ALA A 126 8.64 -16.06 -3.54
CA ALA A 126 7.21 -15.83 -3.66
C ALA A 126 6.96 -14.56 -4.49
N GLY A 127 6.06 -14.63 -5.47
CA GLY A 127 5.78 -13.53 -6.39
C GLY A 127 6.76 -13.38 -7.57
N ARG A 128 7.70 -14.32 -7.79
CA ARG A 128 8.48 -14.37 -9.05
C ARG A 128 7.61 -14.64 -10.28
N GLU A 129 6.55 -15.40 -10.06
CA GLU A 129 5.42 -15.63 -10.96
C GLU A 129 4.15 -15.44 -10.13
N PRO A 130 3.73 -14.19 -9.90
CA PRO A 130 2.54 -13.92 -9.12
C PRO A 130 1.34 -14.50 -9.86
N ARG A 131 0.49 -15.25 -9.15
CA ARG A 131 -0.87 -15.44 -9.60
C ARG A 131 -1.57 -14.09 -9.45
N TRP A 132 -1.73 -13.40 -10.56
CA TRP A 132 -2.38 -12.10 -10.55
C TRP A 132 -3.88 -12.31 -10.39
N ARG A 133 -4.51 -11.54 -9.49
CA ARG A 133 -5.98 -11.43 -9.50
C ARG A 133 -6.42 -10.78 -10.81
N ARG A 134 -5.72 -9.71 -11.17
CA ARG A 134 -5.68 -9.09 -12.50
C ARG A 134 -4.27 -8.59 -12.74
N ARG A 135 -3.68 -8.93 -13.88
CA ARG A 135 -2.30 -8.58 -14.20
C ARG A 135 -2.27 -7.18 -14.81
N PRO A 136 -1.67 -6.16 -14.18
CA PRO A 136 -1.58 -4.86 -14.80
C PRO A 136 -0.76 -4.95 -16.09
N ALA A 137 -1.19 -4.23 -17.12
CA ALA A 137 -0.42 -4.10 -18.35
C ALA A 137 1.00 -3.58 -18.02
N GLY A 138 2.00 -4.13 -18.70
CA GLY A 138 3.40 -3.77 -18.47
C GLY A 138 4.00 -4.22 -17.13
N SER A 139 3.31 -5.09 -16.38
CA SER A 139 3.91 -5.78 -15.24
C SER A 139 4.99 -6.75 -15.73
N GLY A 140 6.26 -6.36 -15.54
CA GLY A 140 7.43 -7.20 -15.79
C GLY A 140 7.52 -8.38 -14.80
N ARG A 141 8.55 -9.21 -14.94
CA ARG A 141 8.84 -10.28 -13.97
C ARG A 141 9.44 -9.66 -12.70
N TRP A 142 8.81 -9.88 -11.56
CA TRP A 142 9.25 -9.33 -10.27
C TRP A 142 10.28 -10.27 -9.64
N ARG A 143 11.55 -9.86 -9.54
CA ARG A 143 12.64 -10.73 -9.04
C ARG A 143 13.33 -10.22 -7.76
N GLY A 144 12.75 -9.25 -7.06
CA GLY A 144 13.29 -8.72 -5.80
C GLY A 144 12.76 -9.44 -4.55
N ALA A 145 13.61 -9.63 -3.55
CA ALA A 145 13.13 -9.87 -2.18
C ALA A 145 12.44 -8.59 -1.67
N VAL A 146 11.34 -8.75 -0.94
CA VAL A 146 10.59 -7.65 -0.31
C VAL A 146 10.45 -8.02 1.16
N GLY A 147 10.67 -7.06 2.06
CA GLY A 147 10.61 -7.30 3.49
C GLY A 147 11.78 -8.13 4.02
N VAL A 148 11.50 -8.99 5.01
CA VAL A 148 12.47 -9.87 5.70
C VAL A 148 12.14 -11.33 5.41
N PRO A 149 12.73 -11.92 4.36
CA PRO A 149 12.19 -13.11 3.74
C PRO A 149 12.40 -14.40 4.53
N ARG A 150 13.22 -14.41 5.59
CA ARG A 150 13.39 -15.53 6.53
C ARG A 150 12.76 -15.28 7.91
N ALA A 151 12.20 -14.10 8.16
CA ALA A 151 11.47 -13.84 9.41
C ALA A 151 10.25 -14.73 9.56
N ARG A 152 9.93 -15.12 10.78
CA ARG A 152 8.68 -15.82 11.09
C ARG A 152 7.56 -14.78 11.22
N VAL A 153 6.33 -15.19 10.92
CA VAL A 153 5.15 -14.32 10.99
C VAL A 153 4.20 -14.85 12.05
N ALA A 154 3.72 -13.97 12.92
CA ALA A 154 2.60 -14.22 13.81
C ALA A 154 1.52 -13.18 13.55
N VAL A 155 0.26 -13.60 13.39
CA VAL A 155 -0.84 -12.69 13.06
C VAL A 155 -1.88 -12.62 14.16
N TYR A 156 -2.47 -11.44 14.30
CA TYR A 156 -3.43 -11.09 15.33
C TYR A 156 -4.58 -10.35 14.65
N LYS A 157 -5.71 -11.03 14.42
CA LYS A 157 -6.90 -10.43 13.84
C LYS A 157 -7.60 -9.57 14.88
N ALA A 158 -7.38 -8.27 14.81
CA ALA A 158 -8.09 -7.27 15.63
C ALA A 158 -9.06 -6.42 14.81
N CYS A 159 -9.07 -6.61 13.48
CA CYS A 159 -9.91 -5.83 12.57
C CYS A 159 -10.91 -6.72 11.84
N VAL A 160 -12.16 -6.24 11.75
CA VAL A 160 -13.30 -6.87 11.06
C VAL A 160 -13.93 -5.82 10.15
N GLY A 161 -14.18 -6.14 8.89
CA GLY A 161 -14.70 -5.19 7.89
C GLY A 161 -13.75 -4.04 7.55
N GLY A 162 -12.48 -4.14 7.98
CA GLY A 162 -11.50 -3.06 7.87
C GLY A 162 -11.53 -2.04 9.00
N GLU A 163 -12.42 -2.21 9.99
CA GLU A 163 -12.46 -1.46 11.24
C GLU A 163 -11.82 -2.28 12.35
N CYS A 164 -11.16 -1.61 13.30
CA CYS A 164 -10.44 -2.26 14.38
C CYS A 164 -10.93 -1.68 15.70
N GLY A 165 -11.34 -2.53 16.64
CA GLY A 165 -11.73 -2.07 17.97
C GLY A 165 -10.51 -1.87 18.85
N ASP A 166 -10.49 -0.79 19.63
CA ASP A 166 -9.33 -0.42 20.46
C ASP A 166 -9.02 -1.50 21.51
N ALA A 167 -10.05 -2.14 22.08
CA ALA A 167 -9.90 -3.24 23.02
C ALA A 167 -9.26 -4.47 22.37
N GLU A 168 -9.69 -4.83 21.15
CA GLU A 168 -9.16 -5.97 20.39
C GLU A 168 -7.71 -5.73 19.96
N VAL A 169 -7.39 -4.50 19.58
CA VAL A 169 -6.01 -4.10 19.27
C VAL A 169 -5.15 -4.19 20.53
N LEU A 170 -5.62 -3.70 21.67
CA LEU A 170 -4.87 -3.70 22.91
C LEU A 170 -4.53 -5.14 23.37
N VAL A 171 -5.52 -6.03 23.40
CA VAL A 171 -5.29 -7.44 23.77
C VAL A 171 -4.39 -8.15 22.74
N ALA A 172 -4.51 -7.81 21.45
CA ALA A 172 -3.61 -8.33 20.42
C ALA A 172 -2.16 -7.91 20.63
N VAL A 173 -1.92 -6.64 20.98
CA VAL A 173 -0.58 -6.13 21.29
C VAL A 173 -0.02 -6.84 22.54
N GLU A 174 -0.82 -6.96 23.59
CA GLU A 174 -0.41 -7.64 24.81
C GLU A 174 -0.02 -9.11 24.55
N ASP A 175 -0.84 -9.85 23.81
CA ASP A 175 -0.56 -11.23 23.43
C ASP A 175 0.67 -11.36 22.51
N ALA A 176 0.92 -10.36 21.65
CA ALA A 176 2.11 -10.34 20.80
C ALA A 176 3.39 -10.18 21.62
N VAL A 177 3.39 -9.24 22.57
CA VAL A 177 4.53 -9.01 23.47
C VAL A 177 4.79 -10.25 24.33
N HIS A 178 3.76 -10.80 24.98
CA HIS A 178 3.89 -12.02 25.81
C HIS A 178 4.26 -13.27 25.00
N GLY A 179 3.86 -13.32 23.73
CA GLY A 179 4.22 -14.40 22.81
C GLY A 179 5.71 -14.41 22.42
N GLY A 180 6.42 -13.30 22.62
CA GLY A 180 7.82 -13.14 22.23
C GLY A 180 8.01 -12.65 20.80
N VAL A 181 7.06 -11.85 20.28
CA VAL A 181 7.24 -11.10 19.03
C VAL A 181 8.40 -10.11 19.19
N ASP A 182 9.29 -10.06 18.20
CA ASP A 182 10.45 -9.15 18.21
C ASP A 182 10.12 -7.78 17.62
N VAL A 183 9.23 -7.74 16.61
CA VAL A 183 8.76 -6.52 15.94
C VAL A 183 7.27 -6.61 15.67
N LEU A 184 6.51 -5.62 16.12
CA LEU A 184 5.07 -5.54 15.89
C LEU A 184 4.76 -4.54 14.77
N SER A 185 4.08 -5.00 13.72
CA SER A 185 3.63 -4.18 12.60
C SER A 185 2.14 -3.89 12.76
N LEU A 186 1.81 -2.62 12.98
CA LEU A 186 0.45 -2.12 13.17
C LEU A 186 0.11 -1.20 11.99
N SER A 187 -0.68 -1.70 11.04
CA SER A 187 -1.13 -0.92 9.87
C SER A 187 -2.56 -0.43 10.07
N LEU A 188 -2.81 0.11 11.25
CA LEU A 188 -4.13 0.44 11.78
C LEU A 188 -4.32 1.96 11.85
N GLY A 189 -5.54 2.42 12.11
CA GLY A 189 -5.82 3.79 12.48
C GLY A 189 -7.19 3.90 13.16
N GLY A 190 -7.26 4.68 14.25
CA GLY A 190 -8.52 4.98 14.96
C GLY A 190 -9.18 6.28 14.48
N SER A 191 -10.37 6.55 14.99
CA SER A 191 -11.14 7.80 14.75
C SER A 191 -10.63 9.00 15.57
N SER A 192 -9.67 8.78 16.47
CA SER A 192 -8.95 9.83 17.20
C SER A 192 -7.46 9.48 17.21
N GLY A 193 -6.59 10.49 17.18
CA GLY A 193 -5.13 10.33 17.00
C GLY A 193 -4.40 9.70 18.18
N GLU A 194 -4.94 8.61 18.75
CA GLU A 194 -4.39 7.85 19.88
C GLU A 194 -3.05 7.23 19.52
N GLU A 195 -2.00 7.76 20.15
CA GLU A 195 -0.64 7.25 20.00
C GLU A 195 -0.39 6.12 21.00
N ILE A 196 0.11 4.98 20.53
CA ILE A 196 0.60 3.90 21.41
C ILE A 196 2.07 4.21 21.73
N PRO A 197 2.43 4.53 22.99
CA PRO A 197 3.80 4.85 23.38
C PRO A 197 4.78 3.73 22.98
N GLY A 198 5.95 4.10 22.46
CA GLY A 198 7.00 3.14 22.07
C GLY A 198 6.89 2.57 20.65
N THR A 199 5.85 2.92 19.87
CA THR A 199 5.74 2.50 18.46
C THR A 199 6.43 3.48 17.50
N LEU A 200 6.91 2.97 16.35
CA LEU A 200 7.37 3.80 15.25
C LEU A 200 6.16 4.15 14.38
N HIS A 201 5.74 5.42 14.39
CA HIS A 201 4.42 5.77 13.89
C HIS A 201 4.47 6.13 12.40
N ALA A 202 3.63 5.46 11.62
CA ALA A 202 3.13 5.96 10.34
C ALA A 202 1.68 6.40 10.59
N VAL A 203 1.47 7.68 10.86
CA VAL A 203 0.13 8.20 11.21
C VAL A 203 -0.83 7.99 10.03
N ARG A 204 -2.02 7.47 10.32
CA ARG A 204 -3.22 7.58 9.49
C ARG A 204 -4.18 8.53 10.19
N GLY A 205 -4.69 9.51 9.47
CA GLY A 205 -5.68 10.46 9.98
C GLY A 205 -5.85 11.63 9.02
N ALA A 206 -7.12 11.89 8.67
CA ALA A 206 -7.68 12.96 7.84
C ALA A 206 -6.85 13.47 6.64
N SER A 207 -7.44 13.32 5.46
CA SER A 207 -7.01 14.07 4.28
C SER A 207 -7.05 15.57 4.58
N PRO A 208 -6.03 16.35 4.21
CA PRO A 208 -6.04 17.79 4.47
C PRO A 208 -7.17 18.43 3.67
N SER A 209 -8.10 19.09 4.38
CA SER A 209 -8.98 20.11 3.80
C SER A 209 -8.08 21.25 3.32
N CYS A 210 -7.85 21.31 2.01
CA CYS A 210 -7.17 22.43 1.38
C CYS A 210 -8.24 23.51 1.09
N SER A 211 -8.41 24.45 2.01
CA SER A 211 -9.11 25.71 1.73
C SER A 211 -8.08 26.81 1.44
N PRO A 212 -8.04 27.40 0.23
CA PRO A 212 -7.44 28.71 0.06
C PRO A 212 -8.52 29.80 0.23
N PRO A 213 -8.22 30.91 0.93
CA PRO A 213 -9.02 32.12 0.85
C PRO A 213 -8.79 32.80 -0.51
N GLY A 214 -9.87 33.07 -1.22
CA GLY A 214 -9.94 34.09 -2.28
C GLY A 214 -9.12 33.84 -3.54
N THR A 215 -9.74 33.24 -4.57
CA THR A 215 -9.39 33.55 -5.98
C THR A 215 -10.63 33.50 -6.87
N THR A 216 -11.06 34.66 -7.35
CA THR A 216 -12.05 34.86 -8.42
C THR A 216 -11.35 34.75 -9.78
N GLY A 217 -11.59 33.66 -10.51
CA GLY A 217 -11.11 33.48 -11.89
C GLY A 217 -11.80 32.29 -12.59
N PRO A 218 -12.15 32.37 -13.88
CA PRO A 218 -13.05 31.41 -14.51
C PRO A 218 -12.31 30.14 -14.99
N CYS A 219 -12.58 28.99 -14.36
CA CYS A 219 -12.24 27.66 -14.90
C CYS A 219 -13.52 26.93 -15.33
N ARG A 220 -13.88 27.05 -16.62
CA ARG A 220 -15.04 26.36 -17.25
C ARG A 220 -14.61 25.05 -17.93
N ARG A 221 -14.44 23.94 -17.20
CA ARG A 221 -14.53 22.52 -17.71
C ARG A 221 -14.65 21.53 -16.53
N ARG A 222 -15.81 21.46 -15.88
CA ARG A 222 -16.06 20.51 -14.77
C ARG A 222 -16.61 19.18 -15.31
N CYS A 223 -16.24 18.07 -14.65
CA CYS A 223 -16.96 16.79 -14.74
C CYS A 223 -17.88 16.60 -13.53
N SER A 224 -18.57 17.69 -13.15
CA SER A 224 -19.66 17.60 -12.18
C SER A 224 -20.82 16.83 -12.80
N GLU A 225 -21.68 16.28 -11.95
CA GLU A 225 -22.88 15.54 -12.35
C GLU A 225 -23.70 16.29 -13.40
N LYS A 226 -24.10 17.53 -13.08
CA LYS A 226 -24.82 18.43 -14.01
C LYS A 226 -24.08 18.70 -15.33
N ALA A 227 -22.75 18.71 -15.32
CA ALA A 227 -21.95 18.98 -16.52
C ALA A 227 -21.84 17.75 -17.44
N LEU A 228 -21.80 16.55 -16.87
CA LEU A 228 -21.81 15.30 -17.64
C LEU A 228 -23.21 14.95 -18.15
N GLU A 229 -24.27 15.27 -17.41
CA GLU A 229 -25.66 15.10 -17.83
C GLU A 229 -26.06 16.02 -19.00
N SER A 230 -25.45 17.21 -19.08
CA SER A 230 -25.73 18.19 -20.14
C SER A 230 -24.99 17.93 -21.44
N VAL A 231 -24.18 16.88 -21.54
CA VAL A 231 -23.34 16.58 -22.72
C VAL A 231 -23.44 15.10 -23.09
N ASN A 232 -23.70 14.79 -24.37
CA ASN A 232 -23.68 13.40 -24.85
C ASN A 232 -22.23 12.87 -24.94
N ILE A 233 -21.83 12.06 -23.95
CA ILE A 233 -20.52 11.42 -23.86
C ILE A 233 -20.50 9.97 -24.39
N THR A 234 -21.62 9.46 -24.87
CA THR A 234 -21.74 8.08 -25.35
C THR A 234 -20.70 7.78 -26.43
N GLY A 235 -19.86 6.77 -26.20
CA GLY A 235 -18.83 6.35 -27.15
C GLY A 235 -17.61 7.29 -27.25
N LYS A 236 -17.52 8.33 -26.41
CA LYS A 236 -16.43 9.32 -26.43
C LYS A 236 -15.44 9.13 -25.29
N VAL A 237 -14.21 9.61 -25.49
CA VAL A 237 -13.22 9.74 -24.40
C VAL A 237 -13.38 11.10 -23.75
N VAL A 238 -13.55 11.14 -22.45
CA VAL A 238 -13.83 12.36 -21.68
C VAL A 238 -12.55 12.88 -21.03
N LEU A 239 -12.21 14.15 -21.25
CA LEU A 239 -11.17 14.86 -20.51
C LEU A 239 -11.80 15.65 -19.36
N CYS A 240 -11.51 15.26 -18.13
CA CYS A 240 -11.96 15.92 -16.91
C CYS A 240 -10.84 16.75 -16.31
N SER A 241 -11.13 18.00 -15.90
CA SER A 241 -10.16 18.87 -15.23
C SER A 241 -10.83 19.75 -14.19
N ALA A 242 -10.71 19.39 -12.92
CA ALA A 242 -11.33 20.13 -11.82
C ALA A 242 -10.29 20.61 -10.79
N PRO A 243 -9.44 21.61 -11.14
CA PRO A 243 -8.35 22.08 -10.28
C PRO A 243 -8.81 22.65 -8.93
N THR A 244 -10.00 23.25 -8.89
CA THR A 244 -10.60 23.78 -7.66
C THR A 244 -11.20 22.67 -6.78
N GLU A 245 -11.80 21.63 -7.37
CA GLU A 245 -12.32 20.47 -6.63
C GLU A 245 -11.19 19.56 -6.14
N ALA A 246 -10.08 19.47 -6.87
CA ALA A 246 -8.87 18.79 -6.42
C ALA A 246 -8.16 19.51 -5.25
N ALA A 247 -8.43 20.82 -5.07
CA ALA A 247 -8.01 21.56 -3.89
C ALA A 247 -9.02 21.36 -2.74
N ALA A 248 -10.33 21.42 -2.99
CA ALA A 248 -11.33 21.35 -1.92
C ALA A 248 -11.65 19.92 -1.42
N SER A 249 -11.45 18.90 -2.25
CA SER A 249 -11.78 17.50 -1.96
C SER A 249 -10.53 16.61 -2.12
N PRO A 250 -10.38 15.55 -1.30
CA PRO A 250 -9.31 14.58 -1.46
C PRO A 250 -9.29 14.05 -2.91
N PRO A 251 -8.15 14.09 -3.63
CA PRO A 251 -8.09 13.71 -5.03
C PRO A 251 -8.66 12.31 -5.32
N ALA A 252 -8.56 11.40 -4.34
CA ALA A 252 -9.12 10.07 -4.43
C ALA A 252 -10.65 10.03 -4.61
N HIS A 253 -11.38 10.84 -3.84
CA HIS A 253 -12.84 10.89 -3.90
C HIS A 253 -13.33 11.51 -5.21
N ALA A 254 -12.63 12.54 -5.69
CA ALA A 254 -12.97 13.21 -6.94
C ALA A 254 -12.80 12.29 -8.16
N VAL A 255 -11.71 11.51 -8.21
CA VAL A 255 -11.46 10.54 -9.29
C VAL A 255 -12.52 9.44 -9.28
N PHE A 256 -12.77 8.81 -8.13
CA PHE A 256 -13.71 7.70 -8.01
C PHE A 256 -15.13 8.09 -8.45
N GLY A 257 -15.67 9.20 -7.94
CA GLY A 257 -17.00 9.68 -8.33
C GLY A 257 -17.10 10.03 -9.81
N THR A 258 -16.02 10.53 -10.41
CA THR A 258 -15.98 10.83 -11.86
C THR A 258 -16.00 9.56 -12.69
N ILE A 259 -15.28 8.52 -12.29
CA ILE A 259 -15.28 7.21 -12.98
C ILE A 259 -16.72 6.67 -13.07
N LEU A 260 -17.42 6.60 -11.94
CA LEU A 260 -18.79 6.06 -11.89
C LEU A 260 -19.74 6.81 -12.83
N ARG A 261 -19.65 8.15 -12.86
CA ARG A 261 -20.50 8.99 -13.73
C ARG A 261 -20.20 8.78 -15.22
N VAL A 262 -18.93 8.65 -15.60
CA VAL A 262 -18.56 8.43 -17.01
C VAL A 262 -18.96 7.03 -17.47
N VAL A 263 -18.87 6.02 -16.59
CA VAL A 263 -19.42 4.68 -16.86
C VAL A 263 -20.93 4.74 -17.06
N ALA A 264 -21.66 5.41 -16.17
CA ALA A 264 -23.12 5.57 -16.29
C ALA A 264 -23.53 6.26 -17.60
N GLY A 265 -22.78 7.28 -18.03
CA GLY A 265 -22.99 7.96 -19.31
C GLY A 265 -22.45 7.22 -20.55
N ARG A 266 -21.99 5.97 -20.41
CA ARG A 266 -21.46 5.13 -21.50
C ARG A 266 -20.28 5.76 -22.24
N GLY A 267 -19.42 6.46 -21.51
CA GLY A 267 -18.14 6.95 -22.02
C GLY A 267 -17.22 5.80 -22.42
N ARG A 268 -16.43 6.01 -23.48
CA ARG A 268 -15.47 5.02 -24.01
C ARG A 268 -14.07 5.14 -23.40
N GLY A 269 -13.84 6.14 -22.54
CA GLY A 269 -12.57 6.35 -21.85
C GLY A 269 -12.58 7.62 -21.01
N LEU A 270 -11.66 7.70 -20.04
CA LEU A 270 -11.50 8.86 -19.15
C LEU A 270 -10.03 9.29 -19.08
N ILE A 271 -9.78 10.58 -19.32
CA ILE A 271 -8.53 11.25 -19.00
C ILE A 271 -8.82 12.23 -17.87
N PHE A 272 -8.23 12.03 -16.71
CA PHE A 272 -8.50 12.85 -15.53
C PHE A 272 -7.27 13.67 -15.16
N ALA A 273 -7.42 14.99 -15.22
CA ALA A 273 -6.40 15.95 -14.87
C ALA A 273 -6.42 16.21 -13.36
N GLN A 274 -5.30 15.92 -12.71
CA GLN A 274 -5.10 16.17 -11.30
C GLN A 274 -3.65 16.56 -11.03
N TYR A 275 -3.38 17.14 -9.86
CA TYR A 275 -2.00 17.22 -9.38
C TYR A 275 -1.39 15.82 -9.38
N THR A 276 -0.08 15.72 -9.68
CA THR A 276 0.62 14.43 -9.72
C THR A 276 0.49 13.76 -8.36
N THR A 277 -0.48 12.85 -8.23
CA THR A 277 -0.67 12.01 -7.07
C THR A 277 -0.35 10.59 -7.45
N ASN A 278 0.13 9.86 -6.48
CA ASN A 278 0.47 8.44 -6.56
C ASN A 278 -0.77 7.55 -6.34
N LEU A 279 -1.93 7.96 -6.86
CA LEU A 279 -3.26 7.33 -6.68
C LEU A 279 -3.64 6.43 -7.86
N LEU A 280 -2.70 5.62 -8.35
CA LEU A 280 -2.93 4.77 -9.52
C LEU A 280 -3.93 3.63 -9.23
N ASP A 281 -4.01 3.16 -8.00
CA ASP A 281 -4.86 2.01 -7.62
C ASP A 281 -6.36 2.30 -7.80
N LEU A 282 -6.79 3.57 -7.79
CA LEU A 282 -8.18 3.96 -8.05
C LEU A 282 -8.60 3.71 -9.50
N LEU A 283 -7.64 3.57 -10.42
CA LEU A 283 -7.94 3.28 -11.82
C LEU A 283 -8.42 1.84 -12.02
N ASP A 284 -8.24 0.95 -11.03
CA ASP A 284 -8.80 -0.41 -11.07
C ASP A 284 -10.33 -0.41 -11.19
N THR A 285 -11.02 0.65 -10.72
CA THR A 285 -12.47 0.81 -10.90
C THR A 285 -12.87 0.99 -12.37
N CYS A 286 -11.95 1.43 -13.23
CA CYS A 286 -12.22 1.55 -14.66
C CYS A 286 -12.09 0.22 -15.41
N ASP A 287 -11.43 -0.77 -14.81
CA ASP A 287 -11.08 -2.01 -15.48
C ASP A 287 -12.33 -2.84 -15.83
N GLY A 288 -12.40 -3.28 -17.09
CA GLY A 288 -13.57 -3.95 -17.67
C GLY A 288 -14.67 -3.00 -18.17
N TYR A 289 -14.60 -1.70 -17.85
CA TYR A 289 -15.59 -0.70 -18.32
C TYR A 289 -14.99 0.22 -19.39
N MET A 290 -13.83 0.82 -19.11
CA MET A 290 -13.18 1.78 -20.01
C MET A 290 -11.70 2.02 -19.64
N PRO A 291 -10.83 2.44 -20.57
CA PRO A 291 -9.48 2.90 -20.24
C PRO A 291 -9.51 4.22 -19.45
N CYS A 292 -8.70 4.30 -18.39
CA CYS A 292 -8.50 5.51 -17.59
C CYS A 292 -7.04 5.94 -17.55
N VAL A 293 -6.80 7.25 -17.66
CA VAL A 293 -5.46 7.85 -17.62
C VAL A 293 -5.46 9.05 -16.69
N LEU A 294 -4.56 9.07 -15.71
CA LEU A 294 -4.30 10.24 -14.88
C LEU A 294 -3.19 11.08 -15.51
N VAL A 295 -3.41 12.37 -15.65
CA VAL A 295 -2.45 13.32 -16.21
C VAL A 295 -2.31 14.55 -15.31
N ASN A 296 -1.16 15.22 -15.36
CA ASN A 296 -0.99 16.50 -14.69
C ASN A 296 -1.73 17.62 -15.45
N TYR A 297 -1.96 18.77 -14.79
CA TYR A 297 -2.68 19.90 -15.41
C TYR A 297 -1.97 20.47 -16.64
N GLU A 298 -0.64 20.38 -16.70
CA GLU A 298 0.11 20.83 -17.88
C GLU A 298 -0.21 19.97 -19.11
N VAL A 299 -0.15 18.64 -18.96
CA VAL A 299 -0.51 17.68 -20.00
C VAL A 299 -2.00 17.82 -20.36
N ALA A 300 -2.88 17.98 -19.37
CA ALA A 300 -4.30 18.21 -19.61
C ALA A 300 -4.56 19.48 -20.43
N ARG A 301 -3.83 20.57 -20.15
CA ARG A 301 -3.91 21.81 -20.93
C ARG A 301 -3.48 21.59 -22.38
N ARG A 302 -2.42 20.81 -22.61
CA ARG A 302 -1.97 20.44 -23.97
C ARG A 302 -3.05 19.63 -24.70
N ILE A 303 -3.65 18.63 -24.05
CA ILE A 303 -4.75 17.83 -24.63
C ILE A 303 -5.98 18.71 -24.93
N SER A 304 -6.34 19.60 -24.00
CA SER A 304 -7.46 20.53 -24.15
C SER A 304 -7.26 21.50 -25.32
N SER A 305 -6.04 22.01 -25.49
CA SER A 305 -5.68 22.89 -26.61
C SER A 305 -5.79 22.15 -27.95
N TYR A 306 -5.27 20.93 -28.04
CA TYR A 306 -5.45 20.08 -29.22
C TYR A 306 -6.93 19.82 -29.54
N ALA A 307 -7.73 19.48 -28.52
CA ALA A 307 -9.16 19.21 -28.70
C ALA A 307 -9.96 20.44 -29.17
N GLY A 308 -9.55 21.66 -28.78
CA GLY A 308 -10.18 22.90 -29.23
C GLY A 308 -9.80 23.35 -30.64
N GLY A 309 -8.61 22.96 -31.12
CA GLY A 309 -8.11 23.34 -32.45
C GLY A 309 -8.40 22.32 -33.57
N ALA A 310 -8.77 21.08 -33.22
CA ALA A 310 -9.01 20.02 -34.19
C ALA A 310 -10.49 19.91 -34.57
N ARG A 311 -10.78 19.72 -35.87
CA ARG A 311 -12.16 19.48 -36.37
C ARG A 311 -12.76 18.17 -35.86
N SER A 312 -11.94 17.14 -35.67
CA SER A 312 -12.34 15.83 -35.15
C SER A 312 -11.22 15.25 -34.29
N PRO A 313 -11.15 15.61 -32.99
CA PRO A 313 -10.06 15.18 -32.12
C PRO A 313 -10.18 13.68 -31.83
N VAL A 314 -9.11 12.95 -32.11
CA VAL A 314 -8.95 11.53 -31.75
C VAL A 314 -7.80 11.37 -30.76
N VAL A 315 -7.94 10.39 -29.85
CA VAL A 315 -6.91 10.00 -28.88
C VAL A 315 -6.74 8.49 -28.89
N ARG A 316 -5.51 8.04 -28.67
CA ARG A 316 -5.19 6.61 -28.54
C ARG A 316 -4.57 6.38 -27.17
N ILE A 317 -5.21 5.52 -26.38
CA ILE A 317 -4.74 5.11 -25.05
C ILE A 317 -4.13 3.73 -25.20
N HIS A 318 -2.86 3.59 -24.80
CA HIS A 318 -2.14 2.32 -24.82
C HIS A 318 -2.25 1.60 -23.48
N SER A 319 -1.94 0.31 -23.49
CA SER A 319 -1.69 -0.46 -22.29
C SER A 319 -0.57 0.18 -21.45
N SER A 320 -0.71 0.14 -20.12
CA SER A 320 0.27 0.73 -19.21
C SER A 320 1.64 0.03 -19.31
N ALA A 321 2.70 0.78 -19.00
CA ALA A 321 4.08 0.29 -18.94
C ALA A 321 4.81 0.90 -17.74
N SER A 322 5.66 0.11 -17.08
CA SER A 322 6.47 0.59 -15.96
C SER A 322 7.79 1.18 -16.48
N VAL A 323 8.17 2.34 -15.96
CA VAL A 323 9.44 3.02 -16.29
C VAL A 323 10.24 3.24 -15.00
N ALA A 324 11.50 2.83 -15.02
CA ALA A 324 12.51 3.18 -14.02
C ALA A 324 13.61 4.04 -14.68
N GLY A 325 14.15 5.02 -13.95
CA GLY A 325 15.26 5.88 -14.37
C GLY A 325 15.07 7.36 -14.02
N ASP A 326 16.03 8.19 -14.48
CA ASP A 326 16.25 9.61 -14.12
C ASP A 326 15.10 10.60 -14.46
N GLY A 327 14.02 10.11 -15.06
CA GLY A 327 12.80 10.89 -15.33
C GLY A 327 11.70 10.74 -14.28
N VAL A 328 11.90 9.89 -13.26
CA VAL A 328 10.93 9.68 -12.16
C VAL A 328 11.42 10.42 -10.93
N LEU A 329 10.71 11.50 -10.53
CA LEU A 329 10.95 12.18 -9.26
C LEU A 329 10.53 11.26 -8.10
N ALA A 330 11.48 10.46 -7.59
CA ALA A 330 11.30 9.58 -6.46
C ALA A 330 12.55 9.59 -5.56
N PRO A 331 12.39 9.45 -4.22
CA PRO A 331 11.12 9.33 -3.50
C PRO A 331 10.38 10.67 -3.37
N ARG A 332 9.04 10.63 -3.31
CA ARG A 332 8.19 11.77 -2.96
C ARG A 332 7.17 11.36 -1.92
N VAL A 333 6.86 12.27 -0.99
CA VAL A 333 5.81 12.01 0.00
C VAL A 333 4.46 11.96 -0.71
N ALA A 334 3.75 10.86 -0.52
CA ALA A 334 2.44 10.62 -1.12
C ALA A 334 1.42 11.70 -0.71
N ALA A 335 0.52 12.05 -1.63
CA ALA A 335 -0.54 13.04 -1.36
C ALA A 335 -1.51 12.58 -0.26
N PHE A 336 -1.70 11.27 -0.11
CA PHE A 336 -2.54 10.69 0.94
C PHE A 336 -1.82 10.53 2.29
N SER A 337 -0.50 10.76 2.36
CA SER A 337 0.23 10.57 3.61
C SER A 337 -0.11 11.68 4.60
N SER A 338 -0.56 11.29 5.79
CA SER A 338 -0.81 12.23 6.89
C SER A 338 0.44 13.04 7.24
N ARG A 339 0.21 14.26 7.74
CA ARG A 339 1.24 15.22 8.12
C ARG A 339 1.08 15.58 9.59
N GLY A 340 2.20 15.84 10.26
CA GLY A 340 2.18 16.40 11.61
C GLY A 340 1.91 17.91 11.62
N PRO A 341 1.98 18.53 12.81
CA PRO A 341 2.34 17.92 14.10
C PRO A 341 1.25 16.95 14.63
N SER A 342 1.62 16.09 15.58
CA SER A 342 0.63 15.25 16.27
C SER A 342 -0.35 16.13 17.06
N ALA A 343 -1.64 15.80 17.02
CA ALA A 343 -2.66 16.51 17.78
C ALA A 343 -2.55 16.23 19.29
N GLN A 344 -2.13 15.02 19.67
CA GLN A 344 -2.01 14.61 21.08
C GLN A 344 -0.67 15.06 21.69
N PHE A 345 0.40 15.00 20.89
CA PHE A 345 1.75 15.33 21.34
C PHE A 345 2.41 16.33 20.38
N PRO A 346 1.92 17.58 20.29
CA PRO A 346 2.41 18.56 19.31
C PRO A 346 3.89 18.91 19.47
N ALA A 347 4.46 18.71 20.66
CA ALA A 347 5.88 18.91 20.93
C ALA A 347 6.78 17.79 20.35
N ILE A 348 6.21 16.64 19.99
CA ILE A 348 6.93 15.50 19.41
C ILE A 348 6.65 15.47 17.90
N LEU A 349 7.68 15.70 17.09
CA LEU A 349 7.54 15.72 15.64
C LEU A 349 7.11 14.36 15.09
N LYS A 350 6.09 14.38 14.21
CA LYS A 350 5.55 13.23 13.49
C LYS A 350 5.28 13.58 12.01
N PRO A 351 5.32 12.61 11.09
CA PRO A 351 5.77 11.22 11.27
C PRO A 351 7.29 11.12 11.51
N ASP A 352 7.75 9.99 12.04
CA ASP A 352 9.17 9.78 12.38
C ASP A 352 10.05 9.48 11.14
N ILE A 353 9.51 8.77 10.15
CA ILE A 353 10.24 8.32 8.95
C ILE A 353 9.27 8.07 7.78
N ALA A 354 9.76 8.19 6.55
CA ALA A 354 9.01 7.83 5.34
C ALA A 354 9.56 6.53 4.72
N ALA A 355 8.67 5.71 4.17
CA ALA A 355 9.02 4.51 3.42
C ALA A 355 8.12 4.33 2.19
N PRO A 356 8.57 3.59 1.16
CA PRO A 356 7.73 3.26 0.01
C PRO A 356 6.40 2.60 0.43
N GLY A 357 5.29 3.30 0.16
CA GLY A 357 3.93 2.85 0.43
C GLY A 357 2.96 3.13 -0.71
N ALA A 358 3.45 3.48 -1.90
CA ALA A 358 2.63 3.73 -3.09
C ALA A 358 2.83 2.62 -4.11
N SER A 359 1.72 2.06 -4.61
CA SER A 359 1.68 0.95 -5.57
C SER A 359 2.64 -0.16 -5.18
N ILE A 360 2.44 -0.70 -3.98
CA ILE A 360 3.22 -1.82 -3.44
C ILE A 360 2.55 -3.13 -3.83
N LEU A 361 3.30 -3.98 -4.55
CA LEU A 361 2.86 -5.32 -4.91
C LEU A 361 3.05 -6.29 -3.75
N ALA A 362 1.96 -6.86 -3.25
CA ALA A 362 2.01 -7.92 -2.24
C ALA A 362 0.82 -8.88 -2.37
N ALA A 363 0.75 -9.90 -1.52
CA ALA A 363 -0.28 -10.92 -1.60
C ALA A 363 -1.64 -10.39 -1.11
N LYS A 364 -2.72 -10.77 -1.79
CA LYS A 364 -4.10 -10.55 -1.35
C LYS A 364 -4.91 -11.81 -1.64
N GLY A 365 -5.20 -12.56 -0.59
CA GLY A 365 -5.72 -13.92 -0.70
C GLY A 365 -4.73 -14.84 -1.42
N ASP A 366 -5.24 -15.58 -2.41
CA ASP A 366 -4.50 -16.50 -3.29
C ASP A 366 -3.78 -15.82 -4.47
N SER A 367 -3.70 -14.48 -4.46
CA SER A 367 -3.23 -13.68 -5.58
C SER A 367 -2.29 -12.55 -5.15
N TYR A 368 -1.81 -11.74 -6.09
CA TYR A 368 -1.04 -10.52 -5.82
C TYR A 368 -1.69 -9.29 -6.47
N VAL A 369 -1.64 -8.16 -5.76
CA VAL A 369 -2.22 -6.87 -6.18
C VAL A 369 -1.34 -5.70 -5.74
N PHE A 370 -1.49 -4.57 -6.42
CA PHE A 370 -0.91 -3.30 -5.98
C PHE A 370 -1.85 -2.62 -4.98
N MET A 371 -1.29 -2.14 -3.87
CA MET A 371 -2.01 -1.29 -2.92
C MET A 371 -1.13 -0.11 -2.50
N SER A 372 -1.78 0.99 -2.15
CA SER A 372 -1.15 2.23 -1.70
C SER A 372 -1.72 2.64 -0.36
N GLY A 373 -0.85 3.05 0.54
CA GLY A 373 -1.20 3.55 1.86
C GLY A 373 0.01 3.62 2.77
N THR A 374 -0.12 4.37 3.86
CA THR A 374 0.83 4.27 4.98
C THR A 374 0.83 2.85 5.57
N SER A 375 -0.29 2.12 5.44
CA SER A 375 -0.39 0.68 5.71
C SER A 375 0.58 -0.19 4.93
N MET A 376 1.05 0.24 3.75
CA MET A 376 2.07 -0.50 2.98
C MET A 376 3.49 0.02 3.28
N ALA A 377 3.63 1.26 3.75
CA ALA A 377 4.90 1.81 4.21
C ALA A 377 5.31 1.22 5.58
N CYS A 378 4.37 1.10 6.52
CA CYS A 378 4.57 0.54 7.87
C CYS A 378 5.30 -0.83 7.85
N PRO A 379 4.79 -1.88 7.17
CA PRO A 379 5.44 -3.19 7.14
C PRO A 379 6.82 -3.18 6.49
N ARG A 380 7.09 -2.22 5.59
CA ARG A 380 8.42 -2.03 5.02
C ARG A 380 9.40 -1.46 6.05
N VAL A 381 8.97 -0.59 6.96
CA VAL A 381 9.81 -0.15 8.08
C VAL A 381 9.96 -1.25 9.12
N SER A 382 8.89 -1.99 9.44
CA SER A 382 8.94 -3.18 10.30
C SER A 382 9.99 -4.18 9.82
N ALA A 383 10.15 -4.32 8.50
CA ALA A 383 11.19 -5.15 7.93
C ALA A 383 12.62 -4.66 8.22
N VAL A 384 12.86 -3.34 8.12
CA VAL A 384 14.16 -2.75 8.49
C VAL A 384 14.45 -2.94 9.98
N VAL A 385 13.44 -2.71 10.84
CA VAL A 385 13.52 -2.94 12.29
C VAL A 385 13.87 -4.40 12.58
N ALA A 386 13.23 -5.35 11.91
CA ALA A 386 13.50 -6.78 12.09
C ALA A 386 14.91 -7.19 11.67
N LEU A 387 15.43 -6.64 10.57
CA LEU A 387 16.82 -6.85 10.18
C LEU A 387 17.81 -6.25 11.18
N LEU A 388 17.54 -5.03 11.68
CA LEU A 388 18.34 -4.40 12.74
C LEU A 388 18.32 -5.22 14.02
N LYS A 389 17.16 -5.71 14.45
CA LYS A 389 17.02 -6.58 15.63
C LYS A 389 17.76 -7.92 15.47
N SER A 390 17.84 -8.45 14.25
CA SER A 390 18.62 -9.65 13.95
C SER A 390 20.12 -9.44 14.14
N VAL A 391 20.64 -8.26 13.75
CA VAL A 391 22.07 -7.92 13.85
C VAL A 391 22.42 -7.38 15.23
N HIS A 392 21.47 -6.72 15.89
CA HIS A 392 21.63 -6.10 17.21
C HIS A 392 20.51 -6.55 18.17
N PRO A 393 20.55 -7.81 18.66
CA PRO A 393 19.52 -8.35 19.55
C PRO A 393 19.36 -7.57 20.86
N ASP A 394 20.42 -6.94 21.35
CA ASP A 394 20.42 -6.21 22.63
C ASP A 394 19.97 -4.75 22.50
N TRP A 395 19.76 -4.25 21.28
CA TRP A 395 19.29 -2.88 21.09
C TRP A 395 17.85 -2.73 21.60
N SER A 396 17.64 -1.66 22.35
CA SER A 396 16.31 -1.23 22.76
C SER A 396 15.52 -0.70 21.57
N PRO A 397 14.17 -0.66 21.65
CA PRO A 397 13.34 -0.04 20.62
C PRO A 397 13.75 1.40 20.30
N ALA A 398 14.16 2.18 21.31
CA ALA A 398 14.62 3.56 21.15
C ALA A 398 15.94 3.65 20.36
N MET A 399 16.89 2.73 20.59
CA MET A 399 18.14 2.67 19.83
C MET A 399 17.88 2.33 18.36
N ILE A 400 17.01 1.35 18.08
CA ILE A 400 16.63 1.00 16.71
C ILE A 400 15.93 2.18 16.02
N LYS A 401 14.98 2.83 16.71
CA LYS A 401 14.32 4.04 16.21
C LYS A 401 15.33 5.14 15.88
N SER A 402 16.25 5.44 16.80
CA SER A 402 17.29 6.45 16.62
C SER A 402 18.14 6.14 15.40
N ALA A 403 18.61 4.89 15.26
CA ALA A 403 19.42 4.46 14.13
C ALA A 403 18.69 4.66 12.78
N ILE A 404 17.40 4.32 12.69
CA ILE A 404 16.61 4.50 11.47
C ILE A 404 16.39 5.98 11.14
N VAL A 405 15.96 6.77 12.13
CA VAL A 405 15.60 8.18 11.92
C VAL A 405 16.83 9.03 11.58
N THR A 406 17.96 8.82 12.27
CA THR A 406 19.19 9.61 12.07
C THR A 406 19.96 9.23 10.80
N THR A 407 19.68 8.07 10.21
CA THR A 407 20.30 7.61 8.95
C THR A 407 19.37 7.70 7.74
N GLY A 408 18.14 8.20 7.94
CA GLY A 408 17.19 8.45 6.87
C GLY A 408 17.75 9.45 5.84
N LYS A 409 17.52 9.20 4.55
CA LYS A 409 17.93 10.15 3.49
C LYS A 409 16.94 11.31 3.42
N HIS A 410 17.45 12.53 3.43
CA HIS A 410 16.67 13.77 3.39
C HIS A 410 16.39 14.30 1.97
N SER A 411 16.83 13.59 0.92
CA SER A 411 16.59 13.97 -0.47
C SER A 411 15.15 13.61 -0.89
N LEU A 412 14.22 14.53 -0.69
CA LEU A 412 12.84 14.51 -1.20
C LEU A 412 12.65 15.47 -2.37
#